data_AF-A0A2N6EDS5-F1
#
_entry.id   AF-A0A2N6EDS5-F1
#
_cell.length_a   1.000
_cell.length_b   1.000
_cell.length_c   1.000
_cell.angle_alpha   90.00
_cell.angle_beta   90.00
_cell.angle_gamma   90.00
#
_symmetry.space_group_name_H-M   'P 1'
#
loop_
_entity.id
_entity.type
_entity.pdbx_description
1 polymer ?
#
loop_
_entity_poly.entity_id
_entity_poly.type
_entity_poly.pdbx_seq_one_letter_code
_entity_poly.pdbx_strand_id
1 'polypeptide(L)'
;MGILTLLLLVSYLIGAIPTGVLLTRLAGGGDVRQSGSGNIGATNVYRVAGRRLGVLTLAGDALKGVLPVLYATAVLGLGDAQTGLVALAAFLGHCYPVYLGFKGGKGVATALGIFLVLSPLSVLGAFLLFALLLWRFRYISLGSISAAAVIPFLVLLVEGSRPLFLATLIISALVVLRHRGNIERLLNGTENRFRA
;
A
#
# COMPACT_ATOMS: atom_id res chain seq x y z
N MET A 1 17.67 -18.00 -12.82
CA MET A 1 17.66 -16.57 -12.43
C MET A 1 16.81 -15.68 -13.35
N GLY A 2 16.79 -15.88 -14.68
CA GLY A 2 16.05 -15.01 -15.61
C GLY A 2 14.55 -14.84 -15.33
N ILE A 3 13.84 -15.92 -14.95
CA ILE A 3 12.41 -15.87 -14.64
C ILE A 3 12.12 -14.96 -13.43
N LEU A 4 12.93 -15.06 -12.37
CA LEU A 4 12.77 -14.21 -11.19
C LEU A 4 13.02 -12.73 -11.54
N THR A 5 14.10 -12.43 -12.27
CA THR A 5 14.41 -11.05 -12.69
C THR A 5 13.28 -10.45 -13.51
N LEU A 6 12.74 -11.21 -14.48
CA LEU A 6 11.59 -10.78 -15.27
C LEU A 6 10.37 -10.54 -14.39
N LEU A 7 10.09 -11.45 -13.45
CA LEU A 7 8.98 -11.31 -12.52
C LEU A 7 9.13 -10.07 -11.64
N LEU A 8 10.32 -9.76 -11.13
CA LEU A 8 10.57 -8.54 -10.35
C LEU A 8 10.31 -7.28 -11.18
N LEU A 9 10.78 -7.25 -12.43
CA LEU A 9 10.53 -6.14 -13.34
C LEU A 9 9.03 -5.96 -13.62
N VAL A 10 8.33 -7.04 -13.96
CA VAL A 10 6.88 -7.02 -14.22
C VAL A 10 6.11 -6.61 -12.97
N SER A 11 6.48 -7.12 -11.80
CA SER A 11 5.85 -6.77 -10.52
C SER A 11 5.99 -5.28 -10.23
N TYR A 12 7.18 -4.71 -10.45
CA TYR A 12 7.41 -3.27 -10.35
C TYR A 12 6.54 -2.48 -11.34
N LEU A 13 6.48 -2.89 -12.61
CA LEU A 13 5.69 -2.20 -13.63
C LEU A 13 4.18 -2.25 -13.36
N ILE A 14 3.68 -3.37 -12.82
CA ILE A 14 2.29 -3.52 -12.35
C ILE A 14 2.04 -2.60 -11.16
N GLY A 15 2.93 -2.64 -10.16
CA GLY A 15 2.91 -1.75 -9.00
C GLY A 15 2.88 -0.27 -9.39
N ALA A 16 3.62 0.08 -10.43
CA ALA A 16 3.79 1.44 -10.91
C ALA A 16 2.55 2.04 -11.58
N ILE A 17 1.56 1.24 -12.00
CA ILE A 17 0.35 1.73 -12.67
C ILE A 17 -0.33 2.77 -11.77
N PRO A 18 -0.54 4.03 -12.19
CA PRO A 18 -1.05 5.07 -11.30
C PRO A 18 -2.58 5.10 -11.29
N THR A 19 -3.22 4.05 -10.78
CA THR A 19 -4.69 3.85 -10.82
C THR A 19 -5.49 5.08 -10.41
N GLY A 20 -5.16 5.74 -9.29
CA GLY A 20 -5.91 6.92 -8.86
C GLY A 20 -5.84 8.08 -9.85
N VAL A 21 -4.69 8.29 -10.49
CA VAL A 21 -4.53 9.29 -11.56
C VAL A 21 -5.32 8.89 -12.79
N LEU A 22 -5.22 7.64 -13.23
CA LEU A 22 -5.93 7.12 -14.41
C LEU A 22 -7.44 7.25 -14.23
N LEU A 23 -7.97 6.75 -13.12
CA LEU A 23 -9.41 6.76 -12.85
C LEU A 23 -9.95 8.19 -12.72
N THR A 24 -9.22 9.09 -12.05
CA THR A 24 -9.67 10.48 -11.89
C THR A 24 -9.69 11.20 -13.25
N ARG A 25 -8.67 11.00 -14.10
CA ARG A 25 -8.61 11.59 -15.45
C ARG A 25 -9.71 11.05 -16.36
N LEU A 26 -9.92 9.73 -16.37
CA LEU A 26 -10.95 9.10 -17.19
C LEU A 26 -12.37 9.51 -16.81
N ALA A 27 -12.58 9.88 -15.55
CA ALA A 27 -13.86 10.40 -15.08
C ALA A 27 -14.04 11.92 -15.27
N GLY A 28 -13.10 12.59 -15.95
CA GLY A 28 -13.16 14.04 -16.19
C GLY A 28 -12.70 14.92 -15.01
N GLY A 29 -12.20 14.33 -13.92
CA GLY A 29 -11.77 15.05 -12.71
C GLY A 29 -10.36 15.67 -12.78
N GLY A 30 -9.71 15.64 -13.95
CA GLY A 30 -8.36 16.19 -14.13
C GLY A 30 -7.27 15.39 -13.41
N ASP A 31 -6.18 16.07 -13.05
CA ASP A 31 -5.03 15.45 -12.36
C ASP A 31 -5.17 15.54 -10.84
N VAL A 32 -5.46 14.40 -10.19
CA VAL A 32 -5.65 14.32 -8.73
C VAL A 32 -4.44 14.82 -7.91
N ARG A 33 -3.25 14.91 -8.51
CA ARG A 33 -2.04 15.44 -7.86
C ARG A 33 -2.10 16.95 -7.64
N GLN A 34 -2.97 17.65 -8.37
CA GLN A 34 -3.16 19.10 -8.28
C GLN A 34 -4.28 19.48 -7.30
N SER A 35 -4.86 18.52 -6.57
CA SER A 35 -6.01 18.75 -5.70
C SER A 35 -5.94 17.98 -4.39
N GLY A 36 -6.65 18.47 -3.37
CA GLY A 36 -6.70 17.86 -2.05
C GLY A 36 -5.32 17.78 -1.39
N SER A 37 -4.87 16.58 -1.03
CA SER A 37 -3.54 16.37 -0.44
C SER A 37 -2.41 16.21 -1.48
N GLY A 38 -2.74 16.25 -2.77
CA GLY A 38 -1.81 15.98 -3.87
C GLY A 38 -1.35 14.52 -3.98
N ASN A 39 -1.85 13.61 -3.12
CA ASN A 39 -1.51 12.20 -3.17
C ASN A 39 -2.34 11.48 -4.24
N ILE A 40 -1.78 10.44 -4.87
CA ILE A 40 -2.48 9.64 -5.89
C ILE A 40 -3.38 8.54 -5.30
N GLY A 41 -3.26 8.27 -4.00
CA GLY A 41 -3.96 7.15 -3.36
C GLY A 41 -5.45 7.40 -3.12
N ALA A 42 -6.15 6.30 -2.82
CA ALA A 42 -7.61 6.23 -2.64
C ALA A 42 -8.22 7.32 -1.75
N THR A 43 -7.60 7.70 -0.63
CA THR A 43 -8.16 8.72 0.27
C THR A 43 -8.23 10.10 -0.38
N ASN A 44 -7.26 10.47 -1.22
CA ASN A 44 -7.30 11.75 -1.91
C ASN A 44 -8.30 11.70 -3.08
N VAL A 45 -8.30 10.60 -3.84
CA VAL A 45 -9.30 10.38 -4.91
C VAL A 45 -10.71 10.41 -4.35
N TYR A 46 -10.96 9.80 -3.19
CA TYR A 46 -12.25 9.86 -2.50
C TYR A 46 -12.68 11.31 -2.25
N ARG A 47 -11.75 12.16 -1.80
CA ARG A 47 -12.03 13.56 -1.47
C ARG A 47 -12.25 14.41 -2.71
N VAL A 48 -11.46 14.20 -3.76
CA VAL A 48 -11.43 15.05 -4.96
C VAL A 48 -12.47 14.60 -6.00
N ALA A 49 -12.61 13.29 -6.19
CA ALA A 49 -13.38 12.69 -7.29
C ALA A 49 -14.53 11.78 -6.79
N GLY A 50 -14.77 11.75 -5.48
CA GLY A 50 -15.91 11.10 -4.86
C GLY A 50 -15.71 9.63 -4.49
N ARG A 51 -16.68 9.11 -3.73
CA ARG A 51 -16.61 7.79 -3.08
C ARG A 51 -16.36 6.64 -4.04
N ARG A 52 -17.07 6.61 -5.18
CA ARG A 52 -16.96 5.51 -6.16
C ARG A 52 -15.53 5.38 -6.68
N LEU A 53 -14.91 6.49 -7.11
CA LEU A 53 -13.54 6.48 -7.63
C LEU A 53 -12.50 6.23 -6.53
N GLY A 54 -12.75 6.70 -5.31
CA GLY A 54 -11.91 6.37 -4.16
C GLY A 54 -11.87 4.87 -3.88
N VAL A 55 -13.02 4.18 -3.87
CA VAL A 55 -13.08 2.72 -3.66
C VAL A 55 -12.45 1.95 -4.83
N LEU A 56 -12.70 2.35 -6.08
CA LEU A 56 -12.07 1.72 -7.24
C LEU A 56 -10.55 1.90 -7.23
N THR A 57 -10.06 3.06 -6.78
CA THR A 57 -8.63 3.29 -6.60
C THR A 57 -8.04 2.39 -5.52
N LEU A 58 -8.74 2.23 -4.40
CA LEU A 58 -8.32 1.33 -3.32
C LEU A 58 -8.19 -0.11 -3.82
N ALA A 59 -9.22 -0.61 -4.50
CA ALA A 59 -9.24 -1.95 -5.07
C ALA A 59 -8.13 -2.13 -6.10
N GLY A 60 -7.99 -1.18 -7.05
CA GLY A 60 -6.94 -1.24 -8.06
C GLY A 60 -5.53 -1.17 -7.46
N ASP A 61 -5.29 -0.31 -6.46
CA ASP A 61 -4.00 -0.22 -5.74
C ASP A 61 -3.67 -1.51 -4.97
N ALA A 62 -4.67 -2.16 -4.36
CA ALA A 62 -4.51 -3.43 -3.68
C ALA A 62 -4.21 -4.56 -4.66
N LEU A 63 -4.90 -4.61 -5.81
CA LEU A 63 -4.67 -5.64 -6.83
C LEU A 63 -3.24 -5.64 -7.37
N LYS A 64 -2.56 -4.49 -7.42
CA LYS A 64 -1.14 -4.43 -7.83
C LYS A 64 -0.21 -5.14 -6.85
N GLY A 65 -0.62 -5.24 -5.59
CA GLY A 65 0.06 -6.03 -4.57
C GLY A 65 -0.34 -7.50 -4.61
N VAL A 66 -1.64 -7.77 -4.75
CA VAL A 66 -2.18 -9.13 -4.79
C VAL A 66 -1.66 -9.91 -5.99
N LEU A 67 -1.81 -9.38 -7.21
CA LEU A 67 -1.58 -10.15 -8.43
C LEU A 67 -0.14 -10.68 -8.56
N PRO A 68 0.92 -9.87 -8.36
CA PRO A 68 2.27 -10.39 -8.50
C PRO A 68 2.65 -11.38 -7.40
N VAL A 69 2.23 -11.13 -6.16
CA VAL A 69 2.54 -12.01 -5.02
C VAL A 69 1.77 -13.33 -5.13
N LEU A 70 0.49 -13.28 -5.52
CA LEU A 70 -0.32 -14.48 -5.74
C LEU A 70 0.24 -15.31 -6.90
N TYR A 71 0.70 -14.67 -7.98
CA TYR A 71 1.35 -15.38 -9.07
C TYR A 71 2.66 -16.04 -8.62
N ALA A 72 3.48 -15.32 -7.83
CA ALA A 72 4.71 -15.86 -7.27
C ALA A 72 4.47 -17.09 -6.38
N THR A 73 3.45 -17.05 -5.51
CA THR A 73 3.18 -18.15 -4.57
C THR A 73 2.35 -19.26 -5.21
N ALA A 74 1.17 -18.96 -5.74
CA ALA A 74 0.19 -19.97 -6.16
C ALA A 74 0.48 -20.59 -7.54
N VAL A 75 1.18 -19.87 -8.43
CA VAL A 75 1.47 -20.37 -9.78
C VAL A 75 2.91 -20.85 -9.90
N LEU A 76 3.88 -20.08 -9.40
CA LEU A 76 5.30 -20.42 -9.50
C LEU A 76 5.85 -21.19 -8.29
N GLY A 77 5.14 -21.24 -7.17
CA GLY A 77 5.60 -21.94 -5.96
C GLY A 77 6.90 -21.36 -5.39
N LEU A 78 7.12 -20.05 -5.52
CA LEU A 78 8.36 -19.41 -5.06
C LEU A 78 8.46 -19.46 -3.53
N GLY A 79 9.68 -19.71 -3.05
CA GLY A 79 9.97 -19.68 -1.62
C GLY A 79 9.91 -18.25 -1.05
N ASP A 80 9.76 -18.15 0.27
CA ASP A 80 9.55 -16.90 1.01
C ASP A 80 10.49 -15.76 0.66
N ALA A 81 11.78 -16.03 0.48
CA ALA A 81 12.76 -15.01 0.13
C ALA A 81 12.47 -14.40 -1.25
N GLN A 82 12.14 -15.23 -2.23
CA GLN A 82 11.83 -14.77 -3.60
C GLN A 82 10.47 -14.05 -3.63
N THR A 83 9.47 -14.58 -2.91
CA THR A 83 8.16 -13.94 -2.76
C THR A 83 8.28 -12.58 -2.08
N GLY A 84 9.13 -12.45 -1.06
CA GLY A 84 9.43 -11.17 -0.41
C GLY A 84 10.03 -10.14 -1.37
N LEU A 85 10.90 -10.55 -2.29
CA LEU A 85 11.45 -9.67 -3.34
C LEU A 85 10.37 -9.22 -4.34
N VAL A 86 9.47 -10.11 -4.74
CA VAL A 86 8.32 -9.78 -5.61
C VAL A 86 7.40 -8.77 -4.95
N ALA A 87 7.07 -8.98 -3.66
CA ALA A 87 6.29 -8.05 -2.86
C ALA A 87 6.95 -6.66 -2.80
N LEU A 88 8.25 -6.61 -2.53
CA LEU A 88 9.02 -5.36 -2.51
C LEU A 88 9.01 -4.66 -3.87
N ALA A 89 9.18 -5.39 -4.97
CA ALA A 89 9.16 -4.82 -6.32
C ALA A 89 7.79 -4.17 -6.64
N ALA A 90 6.69 -4.87 -6.38
CA ALA A 90 5.34 -4.33 -6.55
C ALA A 90 5.08 -3.09 -5.67
N PHE A 91 5.49 -3.14 -4.40
CA PHE A 91 5.35 -2.01 -3.49
C PHE A 91 6.18 -0.79 -3.92
N LEU A 92 7.43 -1.01 -4.34
CA LEU A 92 8.30 0.04 -4.86
C LEU A 92 7.75 0.67 -6.14
N GLY A 93 7.11 -0.13 -7.00
CA GLY A 93 6.36 0.36 -8.15
C GLY A 93 5.35 1.44 -7.76
N HIS A 94 4.50 1.16 -6.76
CA HIS A 94 3.49 2.13 -6.31
C HIS A 94 4.10 3.40 -5.71
N CYS A 95 5.18 3.25 -4.93
CA CYS A 95 5.83 4.35 -4.24
C CYS A 95 6.68 5.22 -5.20
N TYR A 96 7.32 4.60 -6.17
CA TYR A 96 8.22 5.22 -7.14
C TYR A 96 7.86 4.79 -8.57
N PRO A 97 6.66 5.16 -9.07
CA PRO A 97 6.19 4.72 -10.37
C PRO A 97 6.95 5.42 -11.49
N VAL A 98 7.54 4.65 -12.40
CA VAL A 98 8.24 5.18 -13.58
C VAL A 98 7.33 6.10 -14.42
N TYR A 99 6.04 5.78 -14.51
CA TYR A 99 5.06 6.55 -15.29
C TYR A 99 4.77 7.95 -14.74
N LEU A 100 5.14 8.25 -13.49
CA LEU A 100 4.94 9.57 -12.87
C LEU A 100 6.26 10.24 -12.47
N GLY A 101 7.37 9.87 -13.12
CA GLY A 101 8.70 10.41 -12.78
C GLY A 101 9.09 10.06 -11.34
N PHE A 102 8.78 8.83 -10.90
CA PHE A 102 9.11 8.28 -9.58
C PHE A 102 8.45 8.99 -8.38
N LYS A 103 7.40 9.77 -8.62
CA LYS A 103 6.60 10.44 -7.57
C LYS A 103 5.25 9.74 -7.39
N GLY A 104 5.21 8.76 -6.49
CA GLY A 104 4.06 7.88 -6.26
C GLY A 104 3.30 8.13 -4.96
N GLY A 105 2.52 7.11 -4.56
CA GLY A 105 1.69 7.12 -3.36
C GLY A 105 2.42 6.64 -2.10
N LYS A 106 1.67 6.43 -1.02
CA LYS A 106 2.21 5.97 0.28
C LYS A 106 2.24 4.44 0.42
N GLY A 107 1.61 3.71 -0.50
CA GLY A 107 1.68 2.26 -0.54
C GLY A 107 0.75 1.50 0.39
N VAL A 108 -0.09 2.14 1.21
CA VAL A 108 -0.95 1.43 2.19
C VAL A 108 -1.84 0.37 1.53
N ALA A 109 -2.53 0.72 0.44
CA ALA A 109 -3.43 -0.22 -0.25
C ALA A 109 -2.66 -1.34 -0.96
N THR A 110 -1.53 -1.04 -1.60
CA THR A 110 -0.66 -2.04 -2.23
C THR A 110 -0.04 -2.98 -1.19
N ALA A 111 0.40 -2.45 -0.04
CA ALA A 111 0.86 -3.24 1.09
C ALA A 111 -0.24 -4.15 1.65
N LEU A 112 -1.46 -3.63 1.83
CA LEU A 112 -2.62 -4.44 2.21
C LEU A 112 -2.83 -5.61 1.23
N GLY A 113 -2.79 -5.35 -0.08
CA GLY A 113 -2.90 -6.39 -1.09
C GLY A 113 -1.80 -7.46 -1.01
N ILE A 114 -0.54 -7.04 -0.82
CA ILE A 114 0.59 -7.95 -0.58
C ILE A 114 0.33 -8.81 0.65
N PHE A 115 0.01 -8.18 1.78
CA PHE A 115 -0.13 -8.87 3.06
C PHE A 115 -1.36 -9.79 3.10
N LEU A 116 -2.41 -9.49 2.34
CA LEU A 116 -3.56 -10.37 2.19
C LEU A 116 -3.20 -11.69 1.50
N VAL A 117 -2.17 -11.71 0.66
CA VAL A 117 -1.67 -12.96 0.06
C VAL A 117 -0.69 -13.66 1.01
N LEU A 118 0.19 -12.89 1.66
CA LEU A 118 1.24 -13.45 2.51
C LEU A 118 0.75 -13.99 3.85
N SER A 119 -0.14 -13.26 4.53
CA SER A 119 -0.60 -13.60 5.87
C SER A 119 -1.94 -12.93 6.20
N PRO A 120 -3.08 -13.51 5.75
CA PRO A 120 -4.41 -12.98 6.00
C PRO A 120 -4.72 -12.74 7.49
N LEU A 121 -4.27 -13.64 8.37
CA LEU A 121 -4.49 -13.52 9.83
C LEU A 121 -3.74 -12.31 10.41
N SER A 122 -2.52 -12.04 9.94
CA SER A 122 -1.76 -10.85 10.33
C SER A 122 -2.45 -9.56 9.87
N VAL A 123 -3.04 -9.57 8.67
CA VAL A 123 -3.85 -8.46 8.18
C VAL A 123 -5.07 -8.22 9.06
N LEU A 124 -5.77 -9.27 9.49
CA LEU A 124 -6.92 -9.13 10.39
C LEU A 124 -6.50 -8.44 11.71
N GLY A 125 -5.40 -8.88 12.33
CA GLY A 125 -4.88 -8.25 13.55
C GLY A 125 -4.52 -6.77 13.36
N ALA A 126 -3.82 -6.44 12.26
CA ALA A 126 -3.47 -5.06 11.94
C ALA A 126 -4.71 -4.20 11.61
N PHE A 127 -5.72 -4.79 10.95
CA PHE A 127 -6.98 -4.12 10.63
C PHE A 127 -7.80 -3.82 11.88
N LEU A 128 -7.85 -4.73 12.86
CA LEU A 128 -8.52 -4.46 14.13
C LEU A 128 -7.88 -3.28 14.87
N LEU A 129 -6.54 -3.21 14.90
CA LEU A 129 -5.83 -2.05 15.43
C LEU A 129 -6.13 -0.76 14.66
N PHE A 130 -6.10 -0.83 13.33
CA PHE A 130 -6.47 0.30 12.46
C PHE A 130 -7.88 0.80 12.77
N ALA A 131 -8.85 -0.11 12.84
CA ALA A 131 -10.26 0.20 13.07
C ALA A 131 -10.47 0.82 14.47
N LEU A 132 -9.82 0.26 15.50
CA LEU A 132 -9.84 0.79 16.85
C LEU A 132 -9.33 2.24 16.91
N LEU A 133 -8.15 2.49 16.32
CA LEU A 133 -7.55 3.83 16.30
C LEU A 133 -8.35 4.82 15.45
N LEU A 134 -8.88 4.38 14.31
CA LEU A 134 -9.73 5.20 13.47
C LEU A 134 -11.04 5.56 14.18
N TRP A 135 -11.67 4.61 14.88
CA TRP A 135 -12.87 4.85 15.67
C TRP A 135 -12.60 5.85 16.80
N ARG A 136 -11.50 5.67 17.54
CA ARG A 136 -11.17 6.49 18.71
C ARG A 136 -10.66 7.90 18.38
N PHE A 137 -9.83 8.05 17.36
CA PHE A 137 -9.11 9.29 17.05
C PHE A 137 -9.51 9.94 15.72
N ARG A 138 -10.20 9.21 14.84
CA ARG A 138 -10.67 9.69 13.53
C ARG A 138 -9.55 10.09 12.57
N TYR A 139 -8.32 9.62 12.76
CA TYR A 139 -7.20 9.85 11.83
C TYR A 139 -6.90 8.58 11.02
N ILE A 140 -7.11 8.61 9.70
CA ILE A 140 -6.73 7.50 8.80
C ILE A 140 -5.21 7.27 8.84
N SER A 141 -4.43 8.34 8.89
CA SER A 141 -2.97 8.27 8.93
C SER A 141 -2.45 7.57 10.18
N LEU A 142 -2.98 7.93 11.36
CA LEU A 142 -2.61 7.27 12.62
C LEU A 142 -2.88 5.77 12.56
N GLY A 143 -4.10 5.36 12.18
CA GLY A 143 -4.44 3.95 12.03
C GLY A 143 -3.51 3.24 11.04
N SER A 144 -3.22 3.86 9.88
CA SER A 144 -2.37 3.27 8.83
C SER A 144 -0.93 3.09 9.29
N ILE A 145 -0.37 4.08 10.00
CA ILE A 145 0.99 4.04 10.54
C ILE A 145 1.11 2.95 11.61
N SER A 146 0.15 2.88 12.53
CA SER A 146 0.15 1.86 13.59
C SER A 146 -0.04 0.45 13.04
N ALA A 147 -0.92 0.26 12.07
CA ALA A 147 -1.08 -1.02 11.38
C ALA A 147 0.20 -1.44 10.65
N ALA A 148 0.84 -0.51 9.93
CA ALA A 148 2.12 -0.77 9.28
C ALA A 148 3.23 -1.11 10.30
N ALA A 149 3.28 -0.45 11.46
CA ALA A 149 4.28 -0.73 12.48
C ALA A 149 4.15 -2.14 13.09
N VAL A 150 2.91 -2.62 13.29
CA VAL A 150 2.64 -3.91 13.93
C VAL A 150 2.73 -5.10 12.96
N ILE A 151 2.38 -4.92 11.69
CA ILE A 151 2.20 -6.06 10.78
C ILE A 151 3.43 -6.96 10.57
N PRO A 152 4.70 -6.49 10.54
CA PRO A 152 5.84 -7.37 10.37
C PRO A 152 5.95 -8.36 11.53
N PHE A 153 5.68 -7.92 12.76
CA PHE A 153 5.73 -8.76 13.95
C PHE A 153 4.61 -9.79 13.97
N LEU A 154 3.42 -9.41 13.49
CA LEU A 154 2.33 -10.37 13.29
C LEU A 154 2.70 -11.42 12.23
N VAL A 155 3.29 -11.00 11.12
CA VAL A 155 3.76 -11.93 10.07
C VAL A 155 4.82 -12.88 10.61
N LEU A 156 5.78 -12.39 11.40
CA LEU A 156 6.78 -13.25 12.03
C LEU A 156 6.14 -14.25 13.00
N LEU A 157 5.13 -13.82 13.77
CA LEU A 157 4.43 -14.67 14.73
C LEU A 157 3.56 -15.75 14.06
N VAL A 158 2.86 -15.39 12.99
CA VAL A 158 1.91 -16.28 12.29
C VAL A 158 2.62 -17.20 11.30
N GLU A 159 3.52 -16.66 10.47
CA GLU A 159 4.18 -17.41 9.40
C GLU A 159 5.53 -18.03 9.82
N GLY A 160 6.14 -17.55 10.91
CA GLY A 160 7.45 -18.04 11.39
C GLY A 160 8.63 -17.75 10.44
N SER A 161 8.41 -17.00 9.36
CA SER A 161 9.36 -16.83 8.26
C SER A 161 10.20 -15.56 8.40
N ARG A 162 11.51 -15.73 8.59
CA ARG A 162 12.48 -14.60 8.65
C ARG A 162 12.54 -13.81 7.33
N PRO A 163 12.55 -14.43 6.13
CA PRO A 163 12.52 -13.67 4.89
C PRO A 163 11.25 -12.82 4.72
N LEU A 164 10.07 -13.36 5.03
CA LEU A 164 8.82 -12.59 4.97
C LEU A 164 8.80 -11.47 6.02
N PHE A 165 9.30 -11.73 7.24
CA PHE A 165 9.49 -10.69 8.25
C PHE A 165 10.35 -9.54 7.73
N LEU A 166 11.51 -9.83 7.15
CA LEU A 166 12.39 -8.79 6.60
C LEU A 166 11.73 -8.00 5.46
N ALA A 167 11.06 -8.69 4.53
CA ALA A 167 10.37 -8.03 3.41
C ALA A 167 9.24 -7.11 3.92
N THR A 168 8.40 -7.61 4.83
CA THR A 168 7.31 -6.83 5.43
C THR A 168 7.83 -5.68 6.30
N LEU A 169 8.94 -5.87 7.03
CA LEU A 169 9.58 -4.82 7.80
C LEU A 169 10.06 -3.66 6.91
N ILE A 170 10.69 -3.97 5.77
CA ILE A 170 11.13 -2.95 4.80
C ILE A 170 9.92 -2.22 4.20
N ILE A 171 8.88 -2.96 3.79
CA ILE A 171 7.63 -2.36 3.27
C ILE A 171 7.02 -1.42 4.31
N SER A 172 6.86 -1.89 5.54
CA SER A 172 6.30 -1.11 6.66
C SER A 172 7.13 0.13 6.97
N ALA A 173 8.46 0.01 7.02
CA ALA A 173 9.34 1.15 7.22
C ALA A 173 9.13 2.20 6.12
N LEU A 174 9.06 1.78 4.85
CA LEU A 174 8.78 2.69 3.73
C LEU A 174 7.39 3.32 3.83
N VAL A 175 6.35 2.58 4.24
CA VAL A 175 5.01 3.16 4.49
C VAL A 175 5.11 4.27 5.54
N VAL A 176 5.77 4.02 6.66
CA VAL A 176 5.93 5.00 7.75
C VAL A 176 6.71 6.23 7.27
N LEU A 177 7.83 6.05 6.56
CA LEU A 177 8.62 7.14 5.99
C LEU A 177 7.81 8.00 5.01
N ARG A 178 6.96 7.37 4.19
CA ARG A 178 6.05 8.08 3.27
C ARG A 178 4.92 8.83 3.99
N HIS A 179 4.70 8.54 5.26
CA HIS A 179 3.77 9.28 6.12
C HIS A 179 4.44 10.42 6.90
N ARG A 180 5.71 10.77 6.66
CA ARG A 180 6.40 11.88 7.36
C ARG A 180 5.56 13.16 7.50
N GLY A 181 4.93 13.62 6.41
CA GLY A 181 4.09 14.82 6.45
C GLY A 181 2.77 14.63 7.21
N ASN A 182 2.26 13.40 7.36
CA ASN A 182 1.14 13.12 8.25
C ASN A 182 1.59 13.08 9.71
N ILE A 183 2.78 12.54 9.98
CA ILE A 183 3.35 12.51 11.32
C ILE A 183 3.57 13.94 11.81
N GLU A 184 4.18 14.80 11.00
CA GLU A 184 4.33 16.23 11.30
C GLU A 184 2.99 16.90 11.62
N ARG A 185 1.96 16.66 10.80
CA ARG A 185 0.62 17.21 11.06
C ARG A 185 -0.06 16.61 12.29
N LEU A 186 0.17 15.35 12.62
CA LEU A 186 -0.33 14.73 13.85
C LEU A 186 0.31 15.36 15.08
N LEU A 187 1.63 15.54 15.07
CA LEU A 187 2.38 16.20 16.14
C LEU A 187 1.97 17.66 16.32
N ASN A 188 1.69 18.37 15.22
CA ASN A 188 1.24 19.75 15.24
C ASN A 188 -0.28 19.92 15.44
N GLY A 189 -1.05 18.84 15.60
CA GLY A 189 -2.51 18.90 15.75
C GLY A 189 -3.29 19.38 14.51
N THR A 190 -2.67 19.40 13.33
CA THR A 190 -3.23 19.91 12.06
C THR A 190 -3.63 18.79 11.09
N GLU A 191 -3.55 17.52 11.51
CA GLU A 191 -3.94 16.40 10.66
C GLU A 191 -5.46 16.36 10.42
N ASN A 192 -5.85 16.03 9.19
CA ASN A 192 -7.26 15.97 8.82
C ASN A 192 -7.98 14.78 9.48
N ARG A 193 -9.07 15.08 10.18
CA ARG A 193 -9.99 14.05 10.70
C ARG A 193 -10.89 13.50 9.60
N PHE A 194 -11.12 12.20 9.63
CA PHE A 194 -12.07 11.52 8.77
C PHE A 194 -13.51 11.84 9.19
N ARG A 195 -14.28 12.38 8.24
CA ARG A 195 -15.72 12.62 8.37
C ARG A 195 -16.38 11.60 7.45
N ALA A 196 -17.12 10.68 8.07
CA ALA A 196 -17.82 9.59 7.39
C ALA A 196 -19.21 10.09 6.96
#